data_AF-A0AA40VJL6-F1
#
_entry.id   AF-A0AA40VJL6-F1
#
_cell.length_a   1.000
_cell.length_b   1.000
_cell.length_c   1.000
_cell.angle_alpha   90.00
_cell.angle_beta   90.00
_cell.angle_gamma   90.00
#
_symmetry.space_group_name_H-M   'P 1'
#
loop_
_entity.id
_entity.type
_entity.pdbx_description
1 polymer ?
#
loop_
_entity_poly.entity_id
_entity_poly.type
_entity_poly.pdbx_seq_one_letter_code
_entity_poly.pdbx_strand_id
1 'polypeptide(L)'
;MTHQMRFVALKVTAAACAVTAATTAALLGASSANAAEPAQGAVYGINAADAVAGSYIVVLDKKTTSAAKKDLAQEYGGKLSRSYGSALDGFAASGLTQTEAKRLAADPAVGAVVANRTVHTTATQDNPPSWGLDRVDQADTAGDSKYTYPDQAGEGVTAYVIDTGVRISHTDFEGRASHGYDAVDNDDTADDGNGHGTHVAATIAGAAHGVAKKANVVAVRVLDDNGSGTTEQVIAGIDWVTENHQGPSVANMSLGGGADPALDAAVAKAIASGVTFAVAAGNESTDAGQGSPARVPEAITVASSTEDDAQSDFSNYGAVVDVYAPGSDITSAWNDSDEGTKTISGTSMASPHVAGAAAVYLAGHPDAAPADVATALTDGATPDKISNPGSGTPNKLLKITE
;
A
#
# COMPACT_ATOMS: atom_id res chain seq x y z
N MET A 1 58.32 36.59 34.46
CA MET A 1 59.77 36.45 34.68
C MET A 1 60.23 35.23 33.91
N THR A 2 61.09 35.25 32.90
CA THR A 2 61.76 36.31 32.13
C THR A 2 62.47 35.53 31.02
N HIS A 3 62.29 35.86 29.74
CA HIS A 3 63.41 35.99 28.81
C HIS A 3 62.94 36.61 27.48
N GLN A 4 63.35 37.86 27.31
CA GLN A 4 63.71 38.54 26.06
C GLN A 4 64.60 37.62 25.18
N MET A 5 64.73 37.76 23.86
CA MET A 5 64.95 38.99 23.08
C MET A 5 64.85 38.66 21.57
N ARG A 6 64.34 39.62 20.79
CA ARG A 6 64.33 39.65 19.32
C ARG A 6 65.75 39.84 18.76
N PHE A 7 66.03 39.36 17.54
CA PHE A 7 66.74 40.12 16.50
C PHE A 7 66.43 39.61 15.09
N VAL A 8 66.63 40.50 14.12
CA VAL A 8 66.03 40.61 12.79
C VAL A 8 66.98 40.12 11.68
N ALA A 9 66.38 39.48 10.66
CA ALA A 9 66.67 39.37 9.22
C ALA A 9 68.07 39.64 8.61
N LEU A 10 68.38 38.88 7.53
CA LEU A 10 68.43 39.30 6.10
C LEU A 10 69.65 38.76 5.30
N LYS A 11 69.37 38.30 4.06
CA LYS A 11 70.23 38.21 2.83
C LYS A 11 71.30 37.10 2.76
N VAL A 12 71.73 36.51 1.62
CA VAL A 12 71.50 36.55 0.14
C VAL A 12 72.33 35.35 -0.39
N THR A 13 71.74 34.40 -1.11
CA THR A 13 71.87 34.08 -2.57
C THR A 13 73.19 33.45 -3.09
N ALA A 14 73.02 32.38 -3.87
CA ALA A 14 73.83 31.83 -4.99
C ALA A 14 75.14 31.06 -4.72
N ALA A 15 75.20 29.79 -5.16
CA ALA A 15 75.80 29.41 -6.46
C ALA A 15 75.75 27.88 -6.66
N ALA A 16 75.47 27.47 -7.90
CA ALA A 16 75.37 26.10 -8.38
C ALA A 16 76.74 25.47 -8.66
N CYS A 17 76.82 24.14 -8.54
CA CYS A 17 77.64 23.29 -9.43
C CYS A 17 77.17 21.83 -9.31
N ALA A 18 76.71 21.29 -10.43
CA ALA A 18 76.25 19.92 -10.59
C ALA A 18 77.45 18.97 -10.74
N VAL A 19 77.43 17.84 -10.03
CA VAL A 19 78.18 16.64 -10.39
C VAL A 19 77.22 15.44 -10.23
N THR A 20 77.03 14.76 -11.34
CA THR A 20 76.19 13.57 -11.55
C THR A 20 76.63 12.39 -10.69
N ALA A 21 75.74 11.90 -9.82
CA ALA A 21 75.87 10.62 -9.13
C ALA A 21 74.72 9.69 -9.59
N ALA A 22 75.10 8.55 -10.14
CA ALA A 22 74.18 7.54 -10.67
C ALA A 22 73.31 6.95 -9.56
N THR A 23 72.01 6.92 -9.84
CA THR A 23 70.93 6.43 -9.00
C THR A 23 70.91 4.90 -8.94
N THR A 24 70.93 4.34 -7.73
CA THR A 24 70.33 3.02 -7.42
C THR A 24 69.34 3.24 -6.29
N ALA A 25 68.09 3.53 -6.66
CA ALA A 25 66.97 3.57 -5.74
C ALA A 25 66.50 2.12 -5.51
N ALA A 26 66.79 1.56 -4.35
CA ALA A 26 66.10 0.37 -3.85
C ALA A 26 64.67 0.81 -3.46
N LEU A 27 63.72 0.59 -4.36
CA LEU A 27 62.29 0.73 -4.08
C LEU A 27 61.88 -0.36 -3.07
N LEU A 28 61.66 0.03 -1.82
CA LEU A 28 60.81 -0.72 -0.88
C LEU A 28 59.38 -0.65 -1.41
N GLY A 29 59.02 -1.59 -2.29
CA GLY A 29 57.63 -1.85 -2.64
C GLY A 29 56.94 -2.51 -1.46
N ALA A 30 56.28 -1.72 -0.61
CA ALA A 30 55.25 -2.27 0.27
C ALA A 30 54.07 -2.70 -0.62
N SER A 31 53.96 -4.00 -0.87
CA SER A 31 52.75 -4.57 -1.43
C SER A 31 51.62 -4.36 -0.42
N SER A 32 50.67 -3.50 -0.74
CA SER A 32 49.35 -3.56 -0.14
C SER A 32 48.76 -4.92 -0.51
N ALA A 33 48.83 -5.88 0.41
CA ALA A 33 48.08 -7.12 0.28
C ALA A 33 46.60 -6.73 0.19
N ASN A 34 45.98 -6.91 -0.98
CA ASN A 34 44.53 -6.94 -1.08
C ASN A 34 44.05 -8.10 -0.20
N ALA A 35 43.64 -7.79 1.03
CA ALA A 35 42.92 -8.75 1.86
C ALA A 35 41.71 -9.20 1.04
N ALA A 36 41.61 -10.50 0.78
CA ALA A 36 40.45 -11.07 0.11
C ALA A 36 39.21 -10.69 0.92
N GLU A 37 38.15 -10.22 0.26
CA GLU A 37 36.90 -9.93 0.96
C GLU A 37 36.40 -11.19 1.67
N PRO A 38 35.84 -11.07 2.88
CA PRO A 38 35.27 -12.21 3.59
C PRO A 38 34.24 -12.92 2.72
N ALA A 39 34.25 -14.25 2.73
CA ALA A 39 33.29 -15.06 1.97
C ALA A 39 31.85 -14.67 2.35
N GLN A 40 30.97 -14.62 1.34
CA GLN A 40 29.56 -14.30 1.49
C GLN A 40 28.72 -15.40 0.84
N GLY A 41 27.74 -15.91 1.58
CA GLY A 41 26.76 -16.88 1.13
C GLY A 41 25.43 -16.23 0.75
N ALA A 42 24.53 -17.05 0.21
CA ALA A 42 23.17 -16.63 -0.11
C ALA A 42 22.32 -16.52 1.17
N VAL A 43 21.52 -15.45 1.25
CA VAL A 43 20.50 -15.28 2.28
C VAL A 43 19.14 -15.31 1.61
N TYR A 44 18.34 -16.31 1.92
CA TYR A 44 17.01 -16.49 1.35
C TYR A 44 16.07 -15.39 1.86
N GLY A 45 15.34 -14.73 0.96
CA GLY A 45 14.36 -13.70 1.33
C GLY A 45 14.96 -12.37 1.82
N ILE A 46 16.26 -12.10 1.60
CA ILE A 46 16.92 -10.89 2.14
C ILE A 46 16.31 -9.56 1.65
N ASN A 47 15.62 -9.58 0.52
CA ASN A 47 14.93 -8.42 -0.06
C ASN A 47 13.40 -8.62 -0.11
N ALA A 48 12.85 -9.58 0.65
CA ALA A 48 11.40 -9.75 0.72
C ALA A 48 10.77 -8.53 1.43
N ALA A 49 9.62 -8.08 0.95
CA ALA A 49 8.94 -6.88 1.48
C ALA A 49 8.56 -7.03 2.97
N ASP A 50 8.27 -8.25 3.40
CA ASP A 50 7.91 -8.65 4.76
C ASP A 50 9.11 -9.13 5.60
N ALA A 51 10.35 -8.87 5.14
CA ALA A 51 11.54 -9.23 5.90
C ALA A 51 11.72 -8.32 7.12
N VAL A 52 11.82 -8.93 8.31
CA VAL A 52 12.11 -8.22 9.56
C VAL A 52 13.57 -7.76 9.56
N ALA A 53 13.79 -6.45 9.44
CA ALA A 53 15.11 -5.86 9.31
C ALA A 53 16.08 -6.33 10.42
N GLY A 54 17.23 -6.86 9.99
CA GLY A 54 18.29 -7.35 10.87
C GLY A 54 17.96 -8.63 11.65
N SER A 55 16.90 -9.35 11.28
CA SER A 55 16.49 -10.61 11.89
C SER A 55 16.56 -11.78 10.90
N TYR A 56 17.21 -12.86 11.30
CA TYR A 56 17.48 -14.02 10.43
C TYR A 56 17.29 -15.34 11.17
N ILE A 57 16.85 -16.37 10.46
CA ILE A 57 16.82 -17.77 10.89
C ILE A 57 18.04 -18.47 10.27
N VAL A 58 18.89 -19.02 11.13
CA VAL A 58 20.12 -19.72 10.77
C VAL A 58 19.88 -21.22 10.96
N VAL A 59 19.93 -21.95 9.84
CA VAL A 59 19.84 -23.41 9.80
C VAL A 59 21.25 -23.97 9.83
N LEU A 60 21.51 -24.89 10.75
CA LEU A 60 22.82 -25.50 10.93
C LEU A 60 22.85 -26.89 10.31
N ASP A 61 24.00 -27.26 9.74
CA ASP A 61 24.21 -28.59 9.16
C ASP A 61 24.21 -29.70 10.22
N LYS A 62 24.48 -29.35 11.47
CA LYS A 62 24.55 -30.28 12.59
C LYS A 62 23.92 -29.69 13.84
N LYS A 63 23.24 -30.55 14.59
CA LYS A 63 22.74 -30.25 15.93
C LYS A 63 23.89 -29.82 16.85
N THR A 64 23.71 -28.70 17.53
CA THR A 64 24.68 -28.17 18.48
C THR A 64 23.99 -27.53 19.69
N THR A 65 24.77 -27.18 20.71
CA THR A 65 24.28 -26.61 21.97
C THR A 65 23.85 -25.16 21.80
N SER A 66 22.99 -24.66 22.68
CA SER A 66 22.59 -23.24 22.68
C SER A 66 23.76 -22.29 22.95
N ALA A 67 24.80 -22.73 23.65
CA ALA A 67 26.03 -21.95 23.83
C ALA A 67 26.76 -21.76 22.50
N ALA A 68 27.01 -22.83 21.76
CA ALA A 68 27.66 -22.75 20.45
C ALA A 68 26.87 -21.89 19.43
N LYS A 69 25.53 -21.95 19.47
CA LYS A 69 24.66 -21.07 18.66
C LYS A 69 24.80 -19.61 19.03
N LYS A 70 24.93 -19.32 20.34
CA LYS A 70 25.14 -17.96 20.83
C LYS A 70 26.50 -17.43 20.40
N ASP A 71 27.54 -18.23 20.54
CA ASP A 71 28.90 -17.86 20.16
C ASP A 71 28.97 -17.57 18.66
N LEU A 72 28.38 -18.43 17.83
CA LEU A 72 28.31 -18.24 16.38
C LEU A 72 27.51 -16.98 16.00
N ALA A 73 26.37 -16.71 16.65
CA ALA A 73 25.63 -15.46 16.40
C ALA A 73 26.49 -14.22 16.70
N GLN A 74 27.22 -14.25 17.83
CA GLN A 74 28.06 -13.13 18.29
C GLN A 74 29.31 -12.93 17.44
N GLU A 75 29.90 -14.01 16.93
CA GLU A 75 31.05 -13.97 16.02
C GLU A 75 30.78 -13.11 14.78
N TYR A 76 29.54 -13.15 14.28
CA TYR A 76 29.11 -12.39 13.12
C TYR A 76 28.40 -11.06 13.46
N GLY A 77 28.47 -10.60 14.72
CA GLY A 77 27.90 -9.31 15.15
C GLY A 77 26.42 -9.35 15.59
N GLY A 78 25.79 -10.52 15.52
CA GLY A 78 24.40 -10.73 15.91
C GLY A 78 24.20 -11.12 17.38
N LYS A 79 22.94 -11.29 17.76
CA LYS A 79 22.51 -11.79 19.06
C LYS A 79 21.60 -13.00 18.90
N LEU A 80 21.87 -14.04 19.68
CA LEU A 80 20.96 -15.18 19.77
C LEU A 80 19.61 -14.72 20.35
N SER A 81 18.56 -14.88 19.55
CA SER A 81 17.19 -14.52 19.91
C SER A 81 16.39 -15.75 20.33
N ARG A 82 16.49 -16.86 19.57
CA ARG A 82 15.86 -18.15 19.89
C ARG A 82 16.76 -19.30 19.46
N SER A 83 16.70 -20.44 20.15
CA SER A 83 17.43 -21.66 19.79
C SER A 83 16.43 -22.76 19.42
N TYR A 84 16.62 -23.39 18.26
CA TYR A 84 15.79 -24.50 17.76
C TYR A 84 16.57 -25.82 17.83
N GLY A 85 15.98 -26.92 18.25
CA GLY A 85 16.67 -28.22 18.24
C GLY A 85 15.78 -29.45 18.13
N SER A 86 14.49 -29.23 17.82
CA SER A 86 13.49 -30.30 17.68
C SER A 86 12.95 -30.37 16.25
N ALA A 87 12.35 -29.28 15.77
CA ALA A 87 11.83 -29.17 14.40
C ALA A 87 12.88 -28.67 13.39
N LEU A 88 13.91 -27.97 13.89
CA LEU A 88 14.99 -27.37 13.12
C LEU A 88 16.24 -27.37 13.99
N ASP A 89 17.38 -27.79 13.45
CA ASP A 89 18.68 -27.60 14.10
C ASP A 89 19.22 -26.23 13.70
N GLY A 90 19.02 -25.23 14.56
CA GLY A 90 19.35 -23.86 14.21
C GLY A 90 19.08 -22.83 15.31
N PHE A 91 19.08 -21.56 14.94
CA PHE A 91 18.73 -20.44 15.82
C PHE A 91 18.20 -19.23 15.06
N ALA A 92 17.51 -18.33 15.76
CA ALA A 92 17.21 -16.99 15.27
C ALA A 92 18.27 -16.00 15.78
N ALA A 93 18.81 -15.19 14.87
CA ALA A 93 19.75 -14.11 15.15
C ALA A 93 19.07 -12.75 14.91
N SER A 94 19.38 -11.77 15.76
CA SER A 94 18.96 -10.37 15.57
C SER A 94 20.14 -9.41 15.62
N GLY A 95 19.97 -8.22 15.04
CA GLY A 95 20.96 -7.15 15.03
C GLY A 95 22.07 -7.32 13.97
N LEU A 96 21.86 -8.19 12.99
CA LEU A 96 22.82 -8.39 11.88
C LEU A 96 22.52 -7.39 10.75
N THR A 97 23.55 -6.78 10.17
CA THR A 97 23.44 -6.14 8.85
C THR A 97 23.29 -7.20 7.74
N GLN A 98 22.81 -6.80 6.56
CA GLN A 98 22.74 -7.71 5.41
C GLN A 98 24.10 -8.33 5.06
N THR A 99 25.19 -7.55 5.17
CA THR A 99 26.55 -8.04 4.92
C THR A 99 26.98 -9.07 5.96
N GLU A 100 26.68 -8.85 7.24
CA GLU A 100 26.97 -9.81 8.30
C GLU A 100 26.17 -11.10 8.16
N ALA A 101 24.88 -11.01 7.79
CA ALA A 101 24.05 -12.17 7.51
C ALA A 101 24.58 -12.98 6.32
N LYS A 102 25.06 -12.32 5.25
CA LYS A 102 25.72 -12.99 4.12
C LYS A 102 27.02 -13.67 4.53
N ARG A 103 27.83 -13.04 5.41
CA ARG A 103 29.05 -13.67 5.93
C ARG A 103 28.73 -14.89 6.79
N LEU A 104 27.70 -14.81 7.64
CA LEU A 104 27.22 -15.94 8.44
C LEU A 104 26.71 -17.08 7.54
N ALA A 105 26.09 -16.77 6.40
CA ALA A 105 25.66 -17.76 5.42
C ALA A 105 26.81 -18.48 4.70
N ALA A 106 28.05 -18.00 4.82
CA ALA A 106 29.24 -18.68 4.30
C ALA A 106 29.97 -19.53 5.38
N ASP A 107 29.48 -19.53 6.62
CA ASP A 107 30.09 -20.30 7.70
C ASP A 107 29.95 -21.82 7.45
N PRO A 108 31.02 -22.63 7.63
CA PRO A 108 30.97 -24.08 7.38
C PRO A 108 30.00 -24.88 8.25
N ALA A 109 29.47 -24.32 9.36
CA ALA A 109 28.46 -24.94 10.19
C ALA A 109 27.02 -24.59 9.76
N VAL A 110 26.86 -23.61 8.85
CA VAL A 110 25.57 -23.06 8.43
C VAL A 110 25.15 -23.67 7.10
N GLY A 111 24.02 -24.38 7.12
CA GLY A 111 23.42 -24.92 5.91
C GLY A 111 22.60 -23.89 5.14
N ALA A 112 21.95 -22.95 5.85
CA ALA A 112 21.21 -21.85 5.24
C ALA A 112 21.00 -20.68 6.20
N VAL A 113 20.89 -19.46 5.65
CA VAL A 113 20.36 -18.29 6.35
C VAL A 113 19.14 -17.78 5.61
N VAL A 114 18.03 -17.61 6.34
CA VAL A 114 16.76 -17.13 5.82
C VAL A 114 16.41 -15.84 6.56
N ALA A 115 15.98 -14.80 5.86
CA ALA A 115 15.42 -13.60 6.49
C ALA A 115 14.19 -14.01 7.31
N ASN A 116 14.10 -13.52 8.56
CA ASN A 116 12.89 -13.71 9.35
C ASN A 116 11.78 -12.85 8.74
N ARG A 117 10.56 -13.37 8.66
CA ARG A 117 9.43 -12.71 8.00
C ARG A 117 8.27 -12.55 8.96
N THR A 118 7.46 -11.52 8.78
CA THR A 118 6.16 -11.42 9.46
C THR A 118 5.20 -12.46 8.89
N VAL A 119 4.31 -12.98 9.75
CA VAL A 119 3.20 -13.84 9.35
C VAL A 119 1.95 -13.32 10.05
N HIS A 120 0.82 -13.33 9.35
CA HIS A 120 -0.44 -12.78 9.83
C HIS A 120 -1.49 -13.90 9.91
N THR A 121 -2.41 -13.78 10.87
CA THR A 121 -3.64 -14.58 10.91
C THR A 121 -4.67 -13.94 9.97
N THR A 122 -5.44 -14.77 9.28
CA THR A 122 -6.50 -14.35 8.36
C THR A 122 -7.85 -14.85 8.87
N ALA A 123 -8.90 -14.11 8.55
CA ALA A 123 -10.29 -14.49 8.78
C ALA A 123 -10.98 -14.80 7.45
N THR A 124 -12.03 -15.62 7.50
CA THR A 124 -12.79 -16.04 6.32
C THR A 124 -14.28 -15.90 6.57
N GLN A 125 -15.00 -15.29 5.64
CA GLN A 125 -16.46 -15.28 5.57
C GLN A 125 -16.90 -16.30 4.51
N ASP A 126 -17.66 -17.31 4.93
CA ASP A 126 -18.28 -18.25 3.98
C ASP A 126 -19.55 -17.62 3.36
N ASN A 127 -19.73 -17.84 2.05
CA ASN A 127 -20.85 -17.36 1.24
C ASN A 127 -21.10 -15.85 1.41
N PRO A 128 -20.13 -14.98 1.04
CA PRO A 128 -20.35 -13.55 1.11
C PRO A 128 -21.59 -13.15 0.28
N PRO A 129 -22.39 -12.17 0.75
CA PRO A 129 -23.64 -11.77 0.09
C PRO A 129 -23.43 -11.08 -1.26
N SER A 130 -22.20 -10.69 -1.57
CA SER A 130 -21.78 -10.10 -2.83
C SER A 130 -20.64 -10.91 -3.43
N TRP A 131 -20.79 -11.33 -4.68
CA TRP A 131 -19.77 -12.09 -5.41
C TRP A 131 -18.45 -11.32 -5.53
N GLY A 132 -18.52 -9.98 -5.50
CA GLY A 132 -17.33 -9.12 -5.58
C GLY A 132 -16.31 -9.41 -4.48
N LEU A 133 -16.76 -9.80 -3.28
CA LEU A 133 -15.86 -10.18 -2.18
C LEU A 133 -15.09 -11.48 -2.49
N ASP A 134 -15.80 -12.51 -2.92
CA ASP A 134 -15.22 -13.81 -3.36
C ASP A 134 -14.35 -13.65 -4.62
N ARG A 135 -14.56 -12.58 -5.40
CA ARG A 135 -13.68 -12.32 -6.53
C ARG A 135 -12.36 -11.68 -6.11
N VAL A 136 -12.37 -10.71 -5.20
CA VAL A 136 -11.20 -9.85 -4.95
C VAL A 136 -10.15 -10.47 -4.03
N ASP A 137 -10.40 -11.59 -3.33
CA ASP A 137 -9.37 -12.26 -2.52
C ASP A 137 -8.60 -13.36 -3.27
N GLN A 138 -8.91 -13.58 -4.56
CA GLN A 138 -8.31 -14.64 -5.36
C GLN A 138 -8.01 -14.26 -6.82
N ALA A 139 -7.28 -15.14 -7.52
CA ALA A 139 -6.92 -14.95 -8.92
C ALA A 139 -7.86 -15.66 -9.90
N ASP A 140 -8.50 -16.76 -9.49
CA ASP A 140 -9.35 -17.58 -10.34
C ASP A 140 -10.78 -17.05 -10.38
N THR A 141 -11.41 -17.10 -11.56
CA THR A 141 -12.74 -16.51 -11.82
C THR A 141 -13.87 -17.28 -11.13
N ALA A 142 -13.75 -18.60 -10.98
CA ALA A 142 -14.84 -19.46 -10.55
C ALA A 142 -15.29 -19.25 -9.08
N GLY A 143 -14.58 -18.40 -8.30
CA GLY A 143 -14.84 -18.25 -6.87
C GLY A 143 -14.50 -19.51 -6.08
N ASP A 144 -14.49 -19.41 -4.76
CA ASP A 144 -14.67 -20.56 -3.88
C ASP A 144 -15.84 -20.37 -2.89
N SER A 145 -16.64 -19.32 -3.12
CA SER A 145 -17.73 -18.86 -2.27
C SER A 145 -17.26 -18.48 -0.88
N LYS A 146 -16.05 -17.92 -0.76
CA LYS A 146 -15.52 -17.41 0.49
C LYS A 146 -14.86 -16.08 0.26
N TYR A 147 -14.70 -15.35 1.35
CA TYR A 147 -13.91 -14.14 1.37
C TYR A 147 -12.91 -14.22 2.52
N THR A 148 -11.64 -14.41 2.18
CA THR A 148 -10.50 -14.49 3.09
C THR A 148 -9.77 -13.16 3.12
N TYR A 149 -9.62 -12.59 4.30
CA TYR A 149 -9.04 -11.27 4.52
C TYR A 149 -8.10 -11.29 5.73
N PRO A 150 -7.08 -10.41 5.78
CA PRO A 150 -6.20 -10.33 6.93
C PRO A 150 -6.98 -9.95 8.19
N ASP A 151 -6.55 -10.43 9.35
CA ASP A 151 -7.20 -10.11 10.62
C ASP A 151 -7.33 -8.60 10.87
N GLN A 152 -6.39 -7.80 10.38
CA GLN A 152 -6.44 -6.34 10.49
C GLN A 152 -7.57 -5.74 9.66
N ALA A 153 -7.89 -6.26 8.48
CA ALA A 153 -9.09 -5.90 7.69
C ALA A 153 -9.42 -4.38 7.59
N GLY A 154 -8.43 -3.49 7.53
CA GLY A 154 -8.66 -2.03 7.53
C GLY A 154 -8.74 -1.37 8.92
N GLU A 155 -8.42 -2.09 9.99
CA GLU A 155 -8.39 -1.57 11.36
C GLU A 155 -7.47 -0.35 11.48
N GLY A 156 -7.98 0.73 12.06
CA GLY A 156 -7.26 2.00 12.20
C GLY A 156 -7.29 2.91 10.96
N VAL A 157 -7.88 2.47 9.85
CA VAL A 157 -8.05 3.27 8.63
C VAL A 157 -9.44 3.93 8.63
N THR A 158 -9.50 5.16 8.14
CA THR A 158 -10.78 5.88 7.92
C THR A 158 -11.09 5.97 6.43
N ALA A 159 -12.28 5.52 6.04
CA ALA A 159 -12.82 5.65 4.70
C ALA A 159 -13.81 6.82 4.64
N TYR A 160 -13.45 7.87 3.89
CA TYR A 160 -14.31 9.00 3.59
C TYR A 160 -15.16 8.68 2.35
N VAL A 161 -16.47 8.81 2.49
CA VAL A 161 -17.44 8.54 1.41
C VAL A 161 -18.01 9.88 0.96
N ILE A 162 -17.48 10.40 -0.15
CA ILE A 162 -17.87 11.68 -0.74
C ILE A 162 -18.98 11.38 -1.76
N ASP A 163 -20.24 11.42 -1.31
CA ASP A 163 -21.39 10.87 -2.04
C ASP A 163 -22.74 11.50 -1.59
N THR A 164 -23.86 10.77 -1.63
CA THR A 164 -25.20 11.21 -1.22
C THR A 164 -25.44 11.25 0.29
N GLY A 165 -24.40 10.99 1.09
CA GLY A 165 -24.48 10.74 2.53
C GLY A 165 -24.36 9.25 2.86
N VAL A 166 -24.45 8.88 4.14
CA VAL A 166 -24.47 7.47 4.58
C VAL A 166 -25.53 7.29 5.66
N ARG A 167 -26.32 6.23 5.56
CA ARG A 167 -27.19 5.80 6.65
C ARG A 167 -26.38 5.12 7.74
N ILE A 168 -25.75 5.93 8.60
CA ILE A 168 -24.76 5.46 9.58
C ILE A 168 -25.31 4.47 10.62
N SER A 169 -26.63 4.42 10.81
CA SER A 169 -27.29 3.47 11.71
C SER A 169 -27.41 2.06 11.14
N HIS A 170 -27.16 1.86 9.84
CA HIS A 170 -27.27 0.56 9.20
C HIS A 170 -26.41 -0.49 9.92
N THR A 171 -27.01 -1.64 10.24
CA THR A 171 -26.41 -2.69 11.07
C THR A 171 -25.10 -3.21 10.51
N ASP A 172 -24.95 -3.20 9.19
CA ASP A 172 -23.73 -3.62 8.49
C ASP A 172 -22.49 -2.79 8.88
N PHE A 173 -22.64 -1.56 9.37
CA PHE A 173 -21.50 -0.77 9.85
C PHE A 173 -21.09 -1.10 11.30
N GLU A 174 -21.94 -1.79 12.07
CA GLU A 174 -21.67 -2.14 13.48
C GLU A 174 -21.25 -0.94 14.35
N GLY A 175 -21.77 0.26 14.04
CA GLY A 175 -21.45 1.51 14.72
C GLY A 175 -20.11 2.14 14.33
N ARG A 176 -19.43 1.65 13.28
CA ARG A 176 -18.18 2.21 12.74
C ARG A 176 -18.39 3.36 11.75
N ALA A 177 -19.63 3.68 11.40
CA ALA A 177 -19.97 4.81 10.54
C ALA A 177 -20.34 6.05 11.37
N SER A 178 -19.94 7.23 10.89
CA SER A 178 -20.20 8.52 11.52
C SER A 178 -20.42 9.61 10.48
N HIS A 179 -21.10 10.70 10.87
CA HIS A 179 -21.21 11.87 10.00
C HIS A 179 -19.90 12.67 10.00
N GLY A 180 -19.56 13.24 8.84
CA GLY A 180 -18.46 14.17 8.66
C GLY A 180 -18.96 15.56 8.28
N TYR A 181 -19.43 15.71 7.05
CA TYR A 181 -19.82 17.02 6.49
C TYR A 181 -20.93 16.88 5.45
N ASP A 182 -21.83 17.85 5.42
CA ASP A 182 -22.90 17.98 4.43
C ASP A 182 -22.80 19.32 3.69
N ALA A 183 -22.36 19.28 2.44
CA ALA A 183 -22.27 20.44 1.54
C ALA A 183 -23.63 20.79 0.88
N VAL A 184 -24.61 19.89 0.93
CA VAL A 184 -25.95 20.09 0.37
C VAL A 184 -26.73 21.05 1.26
N ASP A 185 -26.77 20.75 2.56
CA ASP A 185 -27.51 21.52 3.55
C ASP A 185 -26.61 22.45 4.40
N ASN A 186 -25.28 22.35 4.23
CA ASN A 186 -24.26 23.11 4.97
C ASN A 186 -24.28 22.87 6.49
N ASP A 187 -24.31 21.61 6.89
CA ASP A 187 -24.21 21.18 8.28
C ASP A 187 -23.33 19.91 8.44
N ASP A 188 -23.35 19.31 9.63
CA ASP A 188 -22.54 18.12 9.96
C ASP A 188 -23.36 16.81 9.90
N THR A 189 -24.57 16.82 9.32
CA THR A 189 -25.49 15.67 9.27
C THR A 189 -25.61 15.11 7.86
N ALA A 190 -24.61 14.32 7.46
CA ALA A 190 -24.53 13.70 6.14
C ALA A 190 -25.42 12.45 5.99
N ASP A 191 -26.73 12.57 6.25
CA ASP A 191 -27.71 11.48 6.09
C ASP A 191 -27.95 11.13 4.61
N ASP A 192 -28.09 9.84 4.31
CA ASP A 192 -28.31 9.39 2.93
C ASP A 192 -29.79 9.38 2.53
N GLY A 193 -30.19 10.35 1.71
CA GLY A 193 -31.53 10.40 1.12
C GLY A 193 -31.70 9.58 -0.16
N ASN A 194 -30.61 9.11 -0.79
CA ASN A 194 -30.63 8.44 -2.09
C ASN A 194 -30.44 6.92 -1.99
N GLY A 195 -29.49 6.49 -1.15
CA GLY A 195 -29.07 5.10 -0.95
C GLY A 195 -27.72 4.76 -1.59
N HIS A 196 -27.27 5.54 -2.57
CA HIS A 196 -26.02 5.29 -3.29
C HIS A 196 -24.81 5.37 -2.34
N GLY A 197 -24.72 6.41 -1.52
CA GLY A 197 -23.63 6.59 -0.57
C GLY A 197 -23.57 5.48 0.50
N THR A 198 -24.72 5.01 1.00
CA THR A 198 -24.79 3.85 1.91
C THR A 198 -24.28 2.57 1.24
N HIS A 199 -24.64 2.35 -0.03
CA HIS A 199 -24.22 1.17 -0.79
C HIS A 199 -22.70 1.12 -0.98
N VAL A 200 -22.10 2.22 -1.44
CA VAL A 200 -20.65 2.29 -1.64
C VAL A 200 -19.91 2.24 -0.31
N ALA A 201 -20.41 2.89 0.75
CA ALA A 201 -19.83 2.83 2.08
C ALA A 201 -19.78 1.39 2.62
N ALA A 202 -20.86 0.62 2.47
CA ALA A 202 -20.90 -0.76 2.92
C ALA A 202 -20.03 -1.69 2.07
N THR A 203 -19.87 -1.42 0.77
CA THR A 203 -18.90 -2.15 -0.08
C THR A 203 -17.45 -1.91 0.37
N ILE A 204 -17.16 -0.72 0.91
CA ILE A 204 -15.84 -0.43 1.49
C ILE A 204 -15.66 -1.17 2.82
N ALA A 205 -16.56 -0.97 3.79
CA ALA A 205 -16.29 -1.30 5.19
C ALA A 205 -17.42 -2.00 5.97
N GLY A 206 -18.49 -2.44 5.29
CA GLY A 206 -19.56 -3.23 5.90
C GLY A 206 -19.06 -4.57 6.47
N ALA A 207 -19.68 -5.06 7.53
CA ALA A 207 -19.35 -6.33 8.16
C ALA A 207 -19.64 -7.51 7.22
N ALA A 208 -20.80 -7.50 6.58
CA ALA A 208 -21.24 -8.49 5.61
C ALA A 208 -20.77 -8.19 4.19
N HIS A 209 -20.86 -6.93 3.73
CA HIS A 209 -20.62 -6.55 2.33
C HIS A 209 -19.25 -5.92 2.07
N GLY A 210 -18.51 -5.54 3.12
CA GLY A 210 -17.29 -4.76 2.99
C GLY A 210 -16.03 -5.59 2.75
N VAL A 211 -15.12 -5.00 1.98
CA VAL A 211 -13.73 -5.46 1.80
C VAL A 211 -12.91 -5.17 3.08
N ALA A 212 -12.89 -3.93 3.55
CA ALA A 212 -12.20 -3.51 4.77
C ALA A 212 -13.11 -3.60 6.00
N LYS A 213 -13.40 -4.84 6.43
CA LYS A 213 -14.37 -5.15 7.50
C LYS A 213 -14.12 -4.53 8.87
N LYS A 214 -13.00 -3.85 9.10
CA LYS A 214 -12.68 -3.14 10.35
C LYS A 214 -12.34 -1.66 10.17
N ALA A 215 -12.45 -1.13 8.96
CA ALA A 215 -12.29 0.31 8.73
C ALA A 215 -13.45 1.11 9.32
N ASN A 216 -13.18 2.37 9.66
CA ASN A 216 -14.21 3.34 10.03
C ASN A 216 -14.75 4.02 8.77
N VAL A 217 -16.01 4.47 8.80
CA VAL A 217 -16.64 5.22 7.71
C VAL A 217 -16.98 6.63 8.18
N VAL A 218 -16.63 7.63 7.38
CA VAL A 218 -17.05 9.02 7.56
C VAL A 218 -17.84 9.47 6.35
N ALA A 219 -19.10 9.84 6.57
CA ALA A 219 -20.01 10.31 5.54
C ALA A 219 -19.74 11.77 5.17
N VAL A 220 -19.53 12.05 3.88
CA VAL A 220 -19.36 13.39 3.32
C VAL A 220 -20.40 13.58 2.22
N ARG A 221 -21.51 14.24 2.55
CA ARG A 221 -22.65 14.44 1.64
C ARG A 221 -22.39 15.62 0.72
N VAL A 222 -22.29 15.35 -0.57
CA VAL A 222 -22.08 16.35 -1.64
C VAL A 222 -23.11 16.23 -2.77
N LEU A 223 -23.94 15.19 -2.73
CA LEU A 223 -25.04 14.94 -3.66
C LEU A 223 -26.36 14.91 -2.88
N ASP A 224 -27.41 15.47 -3.48
CA ASP A 224 -28.76 15.51 -2.92
C ASP A 224 -29.47 14.15 -2.99
N ASP A 225 -30.72 14.11 -2.54
CA ASP A 225 -31.54 12.88 -2.50
C ASP A 225 -31.84 12.30 -3.90
N ASN A 226 -31.66 13.10 -4.97
CA ASN A 226 -31.77 12.66 -6.36
C ASN A 226 -30.42 12.18 -6.93
N GLY A 227 -29.35 12.17 -6.14
CA GLY A 227 -28.00 11.83 -6.57
C GLY A 227 -27.33 12.95 -7.37
N SER A 228 -27.76 14.19 -7.20
CA SER A 228 -27.26 15.35 -7.95
C SER A 228 -26.53 16.35 -7.05
N GLY A 229 -25.44 16.92 -7.53
CA GLY A 229 -24.69 17.97 -6.82
C GLY A 229 -23.92 18.86 -7.78
N THR A 230 -23.35 19.94 -7.27
CA THR A 230 -22.53 20.87 -8.04
C THR A 230 -21.04 20.56 -7.84
N THR A 231 -20.19 20.98 -8.79
CA THR A 231 -18.73 20.93 -8.60
C THR A 231 -18.31 21.64 -7.31
N GLU A 232 -18.99 22.75 -6.94
CA GLU A 232 -18.68 23.51 -5.74
C GLU A 232 -18.95 22.70 -4.47
N GLN A 233 -20.07 21.98 -4.37
CA GLN A 233 -20.37 21.08 -3.26
C GLN A 233 -19.37 19.92 -3.17
N VAL A 234 -19.03 19.33 -4.32
CA VAL A 234 -18.03 18.25 -4.37
C VAL A 234 -16.66 18.74 -3.91
N ILE A 235 -16.21 19.91 -4.38
CA ILE A 235 -14.95 20.52 -3.95
C ILE A 235 -14.99 20.85 -2.46
N ALA A 236 -16.11 21.36 -1.93
CA ALA A 236 -16.26 21.63 -0.50
C ALA A 236 -16.11 20.36 0.36
N GLY A 237 -16.69 19.23 -0.09
CA GLY A 237 -16.49 17.94 0.56
C GLY A 237 -15.04 17.46 0.53
N ILE A 238 -14.35 17.60 -0.61
CA ILE A 238 -12.93 17.24 -0.74
C ILE A 238 -12.05 18.13 0.16
N ASP A 239 -12.32 19.43 0.20
CA ASP A 239 -11.59 20.38 1.03
C ASP A 239 -11.77 20.04 2.52
N TRP A 240 -12.99 19.75 2.94
CA TRP A 240 -13.27 19.29 4.32
C TRP A 240 -12.51 18.01 4.66
N VAL A 241 -12.49 17.01 3.77
CA VAL A 241 -11.69 15.77 3.98
C VAL A 241 -10.21 16.11 4.11
N THR A 242 -9.69 16.97 3.23
CA THR A 242 -8.28 17.42 3.22
C THR A 242 -7.90 18.10 4.54
N GLU A 243 -8.80 18.87 5.14
CA GLU A 243 -8.56 19.58 6.40
C GLU A 243 -8.73 18.69 7.64
N ASN A 244 -9.63 17.71 7.60
CA ASN A 244 -10.08 16.98 8.80
C ASN A 244 -9.56 15.53 8.89
N HIS A 245 -8.97 15.00 7.81
CA HIS A 245 -8.48 13.63 7.85
C HIS A 245 -7.35 13.44 8.88
N GLN A 246 -7.34 12.27 9.51
CA GLN A 246 -6.35 11.90 10.52
C GLN A 246 -5.93 10.45 10.34
N GLY A 247 -4.62 10.20 10.46
CA GLY A 247 -4.06 8.87 10.27
C GLY A 247 -4.27 8.32 8.85
N PRO A 248 -4.13 6.99 8.67
CA PRO A 248 -4.33 6.34 7.38
C PRO A 248 -5.75 6.58 6.88
N SER A 249 -5.87 7.12 5.67
CA SER A 249 -7.14 7.59 5.13
C SER A 249 -7.31 7.18 3.68
N VAL A 250 -8.50 6.69 3.33
CA VAL A 250 -8.94 6.49 1.94
C VAL A 250 -10.17 7.32 1.67
N ALA A 251 -10.38 7.73 0.43
CA ALA A 251 -11.59 8.37 -0.03
C ALA A 251 -12.15 7.65 -1.25
N ASN A 252 -13.47 7.45 -1.26
CA ASN A 252 -14.19 6.94 -2.41
C ASN A 252 -15.02 8.08 -3.02
N MET A 253 -14.84 8.32 -4.32
CA MET A 253 -15.67 9.23 -5.10
C MET A 253 -16.30 8.47 -6.27
N SER A 254 -17.51 7.98 -6.01
CA SER A 254 -18.31 7.23 -6.98
C SER A 254 -19.24 8.14 -7.78
N LEU A 255 -18.69 9.28 -8.20
CA LEU A 255 -19.34 10.36 -8.93
C LEU A 255 -18.43 10.85 -10.04
N GLY A 256 -19.00 11.57 -11.00
CA GLY A 256 -18.21 12.16 -12.07
C GLY A 256 -19.03 13.00 -13.03
N GLY A 257 -18.34 13.58 -14.00
CA GLY A 257 -18.94 14.38 -15.04
C GLY A 257 -17.92 14.77 -16.10
N GLY A 258 -18.28 15.79 -16.88
CA GLY A 258 -17.37 16.35 -17.87
C GLY A 258 -16.10 16.93 -17.25
N ALA A 259 -15.14 17.27 -18.11
CA ALA A 259 -13.85 17.72 -17.64
C ALA A 259 -13.89 19.03 -16.84
N ASP A 260 -13.49 18.97 -15.56
CA ASP A 260 -13.40 20.12 -14.66
C ASP A 260 -12.01 20.26 -14.00
N PRO A 261 -11.19 21.26 -14.39
CA PRO A 261 -9.87 21.47 -13.82
C PRO A 261 -9.86 21.87 -12.33
N ALA A 262 -10.95 22.45 -11.81
CA ALA A 262 -11.03 22.82 -10.41
C ALA A 262 -11.23 21.56 -9.55
N LEU A 263 -12.09 20.64 -10.01
CA LEU A 263 -12.26 19.33 -9.37
C LEU A 263 -10.96 18.52 -9.39
N ASP A 264 -10.27 18.48 -10.54
CA ASP A 264 -8.98 17.79 -10.64
C ASP A 264 -7.96 18.30 -9.62
N ALA A 265 -7.85 19.63 -9.50
CA ALA A 265 -6.90 20.26 -8.59
C ALA A 265 -7.25 19.97 -7.12
N ALA A 266 -8.53 19.90 -6.78
CA ALA A 266 -8.99 19.54 -5.43
C ALA A 266 -8.60 18.10 -5.09
N VAL A 267 -8.90 17.14 -5.98
CA VAL A 267 -8.54 15.73 -5.78
C VAL A 267 -7.03 15.56 -5.67
N ALA A 268 -6.25 16.13 -6.60
CA ALA A 268 -4.80 16.03 -6.57
C ALA A 268 -4.20 16.60 -5.26
N LYS A 269 -4.77 17.70 -4.74
CA LYS A 269 -4.33 18.31 -3.48
C LYS A 269 -4.69 17.45 -2.25
N ALA A 270 -5.87 16.84 -2.23
CA ALA A 270 -6.27 15.91 -1.18
C ALA A 270 -5.41 14.65 -1.17
N ILE A 271 -5.03 14.15 -2.35
CA ILE A 271 -4.08 13.04 -2.44
C ILE A 271 -2.70 13.46 -1.93
N ALA A 272 -2.24 14.66 -2.30
CA ALA A 272 -0.97 15.20 -1.79
C ALA A 272 -0.96 15.44 -0.27
N SER A 273 -2.11 15.52 0.41
CA SER A 273 -2.18 15.60 1.89
C SER A 273 -2.07 14.23 2.57
N GLY A 274 -2.12 13.14 1.81
CA GLY A 274 -1.92 11.77 2.30
C GLY A 274 -3.17 10.89 2.26
N VAL A 275 -4.26 11.33 1.61
CA VAL A 275 -5.48 10.53 1.45
C VAL A 275 -5.43 9.75 0.13
N THR A 276 -5.61 8.43 0.16
CA THR A 276 -5.67 7.64 -1.09
C THR A 276 -7.06 7.70 -1.69
N PHE A 277 -7.20 8.19 -2.93
CA PHE A 277 -8.50 8.30 -3.61
C PHE A 277 -8.72 7.14 -4.60
N ALA A 278 -9.84 6.45 -4.47
CA ALA A 278 -10.41 5.62 -5.53
C ALA A 278 -11.57 6.39 -6.20
N VAL A 279 -11.57 6.40 -7.54
CA VAL A 279 -12.57 7.12 -8.33
C VAL A 279 -13.18 6.24 -9.41
N ALA A 280 -14.45 6.47 -9.72
CA ALA A 280 -15.15 5.73 -10.78
C ALA A 280 -14.68 6.19 -12.17
N ALA A 281 -14.45 5.25 -13.10
CA ALA A 281 -14.09 5.58 -14.48
C ALA A 281 -15.24 6.22 -15.29
N GLY A 282 -16.50 6.01 -14.88
CA GLY A 282 -17.71 6.44 -15.59
C GLY A 282 -18.41 5.32 -16.36
N ASN A 283 -19.65 5.55 -16.78
CA ASN A 283 -20.59 4.51 -17.23
C ASN A 283 -21.14 4.76 -18.65
N GLU A 284 -20.36 5.40 -19.52
CA GLU A 284 -20.79 5.85 -20.84
C GLU A 284 -20.23 5.00 -21.99
N SER A 285 -19.44 3.95 -21.70
CA SER A 285 -18.68 3.17 -22.69
C SER A 285 -17.76 4.07 -23.54
N THR A 286 -17.11 5.05 -22.91
CA THR A 286 -16.20 6.02 -23.56
C THR A 286 -14.83 6.07 -22.89
N ASP A 287 -13.94 6.91 -23.42
CA ASP A 287 -12.62 7.18 -22.85
C ASP A 287 -12.76 7.95 -21.52
N ALA A 288 -12.38 7.32 -20.41
CA ALA A 288 -12.42 7.88 -19.06
C ALA A 288 -11.58 9.17 -18.93
N GLY A 289 -10.57 9.36 -19.80
CA GLY A 289 -9.72 10.56 -19.81
C GLY A 289 -10.46 11.86 -20.16
N GLN A 290 -11.72 11.76 -20.60
CA GLN A 290 -12.57 12.91 -20.92
C GLN A 290 -13.40 13.42 -19.73
N GLY A 291 -13.39 12.71 -18.60
CA GLY A 291 -14.16 13.03 -17.40
C GLY A 291 -13.32 13.45 -16.21
N SER A 292 -13.94 14.13 -15.24
CA SER A 292 -13.39 14.32 -13.89
C SER A 292 -14.24 13.56 -12.87
N PRO A 293 -13.64 13.01 -11.80
CA PRO A 293 -12.20 13.03 -11.47
C PRO A 293 -11.38 11.90 -12.14
N ALA A 294 -11.98 11.06 -12.99
CA ALA A 294 -11.33 9.90 -13.62
C ALA A 294 -10.03 10.19 -14.40
N ARG A 295 -9.77 11.44 -14.83
CA ARG A 295 -8.51 11.80 -15.50
C ARG A 295 -7.39 12.23 -14.56
N VAL A 296 -7.63 12.33 -13.25
CA VAL A 296 -6.62 12.78 -12.27
C VAL A 296 -5.57 11.67 -12.12
N PRO A 297 -4.31 11.88 -12.56
CA PRO A 297 -3.31 10.80 -12.61
C PRO A 297 -2.90 10.27 -11.25
N GLU A 298 -3.05 11.05 -10.18
CA GLU A 298 -2.72 10.65 -8.82
C GLU A 298 -3.80 9.77 -8.17
N ALA A 299 -5.04 9.78 -8.70
CA ALA A 299 -6.14 8.97 -8.19
C ALA A 299 -6.12 7.57 -8.80
N ILE A 300 -6.67 6.59 -8.08
CA ILE A 300 -6.84 5.23 -8.61
C ILE A 300 -8.18 5.16 -9.36
N THR A 301 -8.13 5.16 -10.68
CA THR A 301 -9.32 5.17 -11.55
C THR A 301 -9.77 3.76 -11.87
N VAL A 302 -11.03 3.47 -11.55
CA VAL A 302 -11.55 2.09 -11.47
C VAL A 302 -12.61 1.82 -12.54
N ALA A 303 -12.31 0.88 -13.42
CA ALA A 303 -13.26 0.33 -14.38
C ALA A 303 -14.07 -0.84 -13.78
N SER A 304 -15.23 -1.13 -14.38
CA SER A 304 -16.17 -2.14 -13.88
C SER A 304 -16.00 -3.47 -14.60
N SER A 305 -16.00 -4.57 -13.84
CA SER A 305 -16.08 -5.94 -14.35
C SER A 305 -17.36 -6.66 -13.92
N THR A 306 -17.71 -7.70 -14.69
CA THR A 306 -18.73 -8.70 -14.37
C THR A 306 -18.15 -9.85 -13.56
N GLU A 307 -19.01 -10.74 -13.08
CA GLU A 307 -18.63 -11.97 -12.36
C GLU A 307 -17.79 -12.94 -13.22
N ASP A 308 -17.93 -12.87 -14.54
CA ASP A 308 -17.23 -13.72 -15.52
C ASP A 308 -15.86 -13.15 -15.95
N ASP A 309 -15.30 -12.18 -15.23
CA ASP A 309 -14.08 -11.45 -15.63
C ASP A 309 -14.21 -10.86 -17.06
N ALA A 310 -15.34 -10.24 -17.36
CA ALA A 310 -15.51 -9.38 -18.53
C ALA A 310 -15.62 -7.92 -18.09
N GLN A 311 -15.19 -6.98 -18.93
CA GLN A 311 -15.53 -5.57 -18.75
C GLN A 311 -17.05 -5.43 -18.84
N SER A 312 -17.66 -4.74 -17.87
CA SER A 312 -19.07 -4.39 -17.93
C SER A 312 -19.35 -3.50 -19.15
N ASP A 313 -20.41 -3.78 -19.89
CA ASP A 313 -20.70 -3.10 -21.17
C ASP A 313 -20.78 -1.57 -21.06
N PHE A 314 -21.20 -1.05 -19.90
CA PHE A 314 -21.28 0.39 -19.63
C PHE A 314 -19.95 1.03 -19.23
N SER A 315 -18.94 0.27 -18.81
CA SER A 315 -17.72 0.83 -18.22
C SER A 315 -16.98 1.71 -19.23
N ASN A 316 -16.60 2.90 -18.79
CA ASN A 316 -15.55 3.65 -19.47
C ASN A 316 -14.23 2.89 -19.41
N TYR A 317 -13.33 3.25 -20.31
CA TYR A 317 -12.05 2.58 -20.59
C TYR A 317 -10.97 3.61 -20.90
N GLY A 318 -9.73 3.16 -21.14
CA GLY A 318 -8.66 3.99 -21.65
C GLY A 318 -7.42 3.98 -20.76
N ALA A 319 -6.41 4.74 -21.19
CA ALA A 319 -5.09 4.73 -20.56
C ALA A 319 -5.04 5.37 -19.16
N VAL A 320 -6.08 6.11 -18.76
CA VAL A 320 -6.19 6.69 -17.41
C VAL A 320 -6.77 5.74 -16.38
N VAL A 321 -7.33 4.60 -16.81
CA VAL A 321 -7.83 3.57 -15.89
C VAL A 321 -6.64 2.77 -15.34
N ASP A 322 -6.61 2.55 -14.04
CA ASP A 322 -5.54 1.83 -13.37
C ASP A 322 -5.84 0.34 -13.18
N VAL A 323 -7.11 0.03 -12.90
CA VAL A 323 -7.56 -1.31 -12.49
C VAL A 323 -9.04 -1.52 -12.78
N TYR A 324 -9.44 -2.76 -13.01
CA TYR A 324 -10.83 -3.22 -12.98
C TYR A 324 -11.19 -3.75 -11.60
N ALA A 325 -12.44 -3.58 -11.19
CA ALA A 325 -12.98 -4.22 -9.99
C ALA A 325 -14.46 -4.63 -10.20
N PRO A 326 -15.01 -5.53 -9.36
CA PRO A 326 -16.41 -5.94 -9.42
C PRO A 326 -17.37 -4.76 -9.40
N GLY A 327 -18.14 -4.57 -10.48
CA GLY A 327 -19.07 -3.44 -10.59
C GLY A 327 -20.40 -3.74 -11.27
N SER A 328 -20.60 -4.95 -11.82
CA SER A 328 -21.93 -5.42 -12.22
C SER A 328 -22.59 -6.24 -11.12
N ASP A 329 -23.88 -5.99 -10.88
CA ASP A 329 -24.74 -6.79 -10.00
C ASP A 329 -24.16 -6.95 -8.59
N ILE A 330 -23.72 -5.82 -8.02
CA ILE A 330 -23.12 -5.77 -6.68
C ILE A 330 -24.20 -5.52 -5.64
N THR A 331 -24.35 -6.47 -4.72
CA THR A 331 -25.24 -6.36 -3.57
C THR A 331 -24.52 -5.68 -2.41
N SER A 332 -25.13 -4.65 -1.83
CA SER A 332 -24.63 -3.98 -0.63
C SER A 332 -25.78 -3.37 0.17
N ALA A 333 -25.46 -2.75 1.31
CA ALA A 333 -26.42 -2.05 2.17
C ALA A 333 -27.18 -0.95 1.41
N TRP A 334 -28.39 -0.62 1.86
CA TRP A 334 -29.23 0.43 1.29
C TRP A 334 -29.86 1.29 2.38
N ASN A 335 -30.32 2.50 2.04
CA ASN A 335 -30.78 3.50 3.01
C ASN A 335 -32.25 3.34 3.46
N ASP A 336 -33.00 2.35 2.96
CA ASP A 336 -34.43 2.23 3.26
C ASP A 336 -34.74 1.67 4.66
N SER A 337 -33.77 0.99 5.29
CA SER A 337 -33.86 0.42 6.64
C SER A 337 -32.49 0.10 7.24
N ASP A 338 -32.42 -0.31 8.51
CA ASP A 338 -31.17 -0.70 9.20
C ASP A 338 -30.59 -2.03 8.72
N GLU A 339 -31.33 -2.75 7.89
CA GLU A 339 -30.95 -4.05 7.33
C GLU A 339 -31.18 -4.12 5.82
N GLY A 340 -31.47 -2.97 5.19
CA GLY A 340 -31.81 -2.85 3.78
C GLY A 340 -30.64 -3.21 2.88
N THR A 341 -30.92 -3.89 1.77
CA THR A 341 -29.88 -4.23 0.77
C THR A 341 -30.40 -3.97 -0.63
N LYS A 342 -29.49 -3.63 -1.55
CA LYS A 342 -29.82 -3.45 -2.97
C LYS A 342 -28.69 -3.95 -3.87
N THR A 343 -29.08 -4.56 -4.98
CA THR A 343 -28.17 -4.95 -6.06
C THR A 343 -28.24 -3.91 -7.17
N ILE A 344 -27.10 -3.28 -7.46
CA ILE A 344 -26.96 -2.28 -8.53
C ILE A 344 -25.63 -2.44 -9.26
N SER A 345 -25.49 -1.76 -10.39
CA SER A 345 -24.33 -1.86 -11.28
C SER A 345 -23.78 -0.48 -11.61
N GLY A 346 -22.46 -0.36 -11.67
CA GLY A 346 -21.75 0.85 -12.06
C GLY A 346 -20.27 0.77 -11.72
N THR A 347 -19.46 1.63 -12.37
CA THR A 347 -18.09 1.91 -11.90
C THR A 347 -18.09 2.51 -10.48
N SER A 348 -19.21 3.10 -10.06
CA SER A 348 -19.53 3.46 -8.67
C SER A 348 -19.57 2.28 -7.70
N MET A 349 -19.81 1.05 -8.17
CA MET A 349 -19.75 -0.17 -7.34
C MET A 349 -18.36 -0.81 -7.42
N ALA A 350 -17.63 -0.59 -8.51
CA ALA A 350 -16.24 -1.05 -8.64
C ALA A 350 -15.27 -0.24 -7.77
N SER A 351 -15.38 1.09 -7.80
CA SER A 351 -14.52 2.01 -7.03
C SER A 351 -14.43 1.70 -5.52
N PRO A 352 -15.53 1.43 -4.79
CA PRO A 352 -15.46 1.13 -3.36
C PRO A 352 -14.76 -0.20 -3.03
N HIS A 353 -14.72 -1.18 -3.94
CA HIS A 353 -13.89 -2.37 -3.74
C HIS A 353 -12.40 -2.00 -3.68
N VAL A 354 -11.94 -1.09 -4.54
CA VAL A 354 -10.56 -0.59 -4.56
C VAL A 354 -10.26 0.28 -3.34
N ALA A 355 -11.18 1.16 -2.93
CA ALA A 355 -11.03 1.94 -1.69
C ALA A 355 -10.93 1.01 -0.46
N GLY A 356 -11.73 -0.06 -0.42
CA GLY A 356 -11.64 -1.09 0.61
C GLY A 356 -10.30 -1.84 0.58
N ALA A 357 -9.80 -2.25 -0.59
CA ALA A 357 -8.50 -2.89 -0.71
C ALA A 357 -7.35 -1.94 -0.29
N ALA A 358 -7.45 -0.65 -0.62
CA ALA A 358 -6.51 0.37 -0.15
C ALA A 358 -6.51 0.49 1.38
N ALA A 359 -7.70 0.43 2.00
CA ALA A 359 -7.81 0.44 3.45
C ALA A 359 -7.23 -0.82 4.10
N VAL A 360 -7.44 -2.00 3.51
CA VAL A 360 -6.79 -3.24 3.97
C VAL A 360 -5.27 -3.11 3.94
N TYR A 361 -4.70 -2.63 2.83
CA TYR A 361 -3.26 -2.42 2.68
C TYR A 361 -2.72 -1.41 3.70
N LEU A 362 -3.40 -0.26 3.89
CA LEU A 362 -3.00 0.77 4.84
C LEU A 362 -3.04 0.33 6.30
N ALA A 363 -3.85 -0.68 6.67
CA ALA A 363 -3.84 -1.22 8.03
C ALA A 363 -2.51 -1.95 8.35
N GLY A 364 -1.91 -2.62 7.36
CA GLY A 364 -0.57 -3.21 7.46
C GLY A 364 0.56 -2.18 7.23
N HIS A 365 0.26 -1.11 6.50
CA HIS A 365 1.21 -0.10 6.05
C HIS A 365 0.73 1.34 6.37
N PRO A 366 0.59 1.71 7.66
CA PRO A 366 -0.09 2.95 8.05
C PRO A 366 0.61 4.24 7.60
N ASP A 367 1.91 4.18 7.29
CA ASP A 367 2.71 5.31 6.84
C ASP A 367 2.90 5.34 5.30
N ALA A 368 2.26 4.42 4.55
CA ALA A 368 2.39 4.37 3.09
C ALA A 368 1.80 5.63 2.44
N ALA A 369 2.54 6.24 1.51
CA ALA A 369 2.02 7.35 0.73
C ALA A 369 1.00 6.86 -0.31
N PRO A 370 0.05 7.70 -0.75
CA PRO A 370 -0.97 7.29 -1.72
C PRO A 370 -0.41 6.66 -3.02
N ALA A 371 0.73 7.14 -3.51
CA ALA A 371 1.41 6.56 -4.67
C ALA A 371 1.92 5.13 -4.43
N ASP A 372 2.39 4.84 -3.20
CA ASP A 372 2.82 3.49 -2.80
C ASP A 372 1.61 2.56 -2.70
N VAL A 373 0.49 3.04 -2.16
CA VAL A 373 -0.78 2.29 -2.11
C VAL A 373 -1.27 1.97 -3.53
N ALA A 374 -1.30 2.96 -4.43
CA ALA A 374 -1.71 2.77 -5.82
C ALA A 374 -0.82 1.75 -6.54
N THR A 375 0.50 1.82 -6.32
CA THR A 375 1.45 0.85 -6.88
C THR A 375 1.22 -0.55 -6.30
N ALA A 376 1.05 -0.69 -4.98
CA ALA A 376 0.81 -1.97 -4.33
C ALA A 376 -0.47 -2.66 -4.84
N LEU A 377 -1.56 -1.91 -5.02
CA LEU A 377 -2.80 -2.46 -5.56
C LEU A 377 -2.68 -2.82 -7.04
N THR A 378 -2.07 -1.96 -7.86
CA THR A 378 -1.96 -2.22 -9.30
C THR A 378 -0.92 -3.28 -9.65
N ASP A 379 0.12 -3.48 -8.85
CA ASP A 379 1.10 -4.56 -9.03
C ASP A 379 0.62 -5.88 -8.41
N GLY A 380 -0.21 -5.82 -7.37
CA GLY A 380 -0.84 -6.97 -6.75
C GLY A 380 -2.07 -7.51 -7.49
N ALA A 381 -2.68 -6.69 -8.36
CA ALA A 381 -3.80 -7.06 -9.21
C ALA A 381 -3.49 -8.27 -10.09
N THR A 382 -4.51 -9.04 -10.44
CA THR A 382 -4.37 -10.20 -11.34
C THR A 382 -4.28 -9.72 -12.78
N PRO A 383 -3.14 -9.95 -13.49
CA PRO A 383 -2.99 -9.51 -14.86
C PRO A 383 -3.78 -10.39 -15.84
N ASP A 384 -4.18 -9.80 -16.96
CA ASP A 384 -4.73 -10.49 -18.13
C ASP A 384 -5.99 -11.34 -17.85
N LYS A 385 -6.79 -10.95 -16.85
CA LYS A 385 -8.04 -11.67 -16.50
C LYS A 385 -9.26 -11.17 -17.22
N ILE A 386 -9.35 -9.87 -17.50
CA ILE A 386 -10.49 -9.34 -18.25
C ILE A 386 -10.43 -9.90 -19.67
N SER A 387 -11.50 -10.58 -20.09
CA SER A 387 -11.57 -11.26 -21.39
C SER A 387 -11.73 -10.31 -22.59
N ASN A 388 -12.30 -9.13 -22.35
CA ASN A 388 -12.61 -8.09 -23.34
C ASN A 388 -12.22 -6.69 -22.84
N PRO A 389 -10.96 -6.44 -22.44
CA PRO A 389 -10.57 -5.16 -21.87
C PRO A 389 -10.75 -4.05 -22.91
N GLY A 390 -11.31 -2.92 -22.47
CA GLY A 390 -11.54 -1.76 -23.30
C GLY A 390 -10.25 -1.22 -23.89
N SER A 391 -10.34 -0.59 -25.06
CA SER A 391 -9.15 -0.17 -25.81
C SER A 391 -8.23 0.72 -24.99
N GLY A 392 -6.93 0.39 -24.96
CA GLY A 392 -5.91 1.15 -24.23
C GLY A 392 -5.95 1.01 -22.71
N THR A 393 -6.82 0.15 -22.17
CA THR A 393 -6.96 -0.07 -20.72
C THR A 393 -5.98 -1.12 -20.23
N PRO A 394 -5.23 -0.88 -19.14
CA PRO A 394 -4.46 -1.92 -18.46
C PRO A 394 -5.36 -3.10 -18.04
N ASN A 395 -5.00 -4.32 -18.44
CA ASN A 395 -5.74 -5.52 -18.04
C ASN A 395 -5.27 -6.00 -16.66
N LYS A 396 -5.72 -5.28 -15.63
CA LYS A 396 -5.41 -5.54 -14.22
C LYS A 396 -6.73 -5.67 -13.48
N LEU A 397 -7.03 -6.83 -12.92
CA LEU A 397 -8.24 -7.05 -12.11
C LEU A 397 -7.88 -7.07 -10.63
N LEU A 398 -8.56 -6.23 -9.85
CA LEU A 398 -8.31 -6.05 -8.42
C LEU A 398 -8.20 -7.40 -7.71
N LYS A 399 -7.15 -7.51 -6.91
CA LYS A 399 -7.00 -8.54 -5.89
C LYS A 399 -6.45 -7.88 -4.63
N ILE A 400 -6.93 -8.27 -3.48
CA ILE A 400 -6.46 -7.75 -2.20
C ILE A 400 -4.97 -8.08 -2.03
N THR A 401 -4.24 -7.05 -1.67
CA THR A 401 -2.81 -7.09 -1.35
C THR A 401 -2.65 -6.62 0.09
N GLU A 402 -1.86 -7.36 0.87
CA GLU A 402 -1.60 -7.08 2.29
C GLU A 402 -0.38 -6.20 2.49
#